data_AF-A0A8K0KUY5-F1
#
_entry.id   AF-A0A8K0KUY5-F1
#
_cell.length_a   1.000
_cell.length_b   1.000
_cell.length_c   1.000
_cell.angle_alpha   90.00
_cell.angle_beta   90.00
_cell.angle_gamma   90.00
#
_symmetry.space_group_name_H-M   'P 1'
#
loop_
_entity.id
_entity.type
_entity.pdbx_description
1 polymer ?
#
loop_
_entity_poly.entity_id
_entity_poly.type
_entity_poly.pdbx_seq_one_letter_code
_entity_poly.pdbx_strand_id
1 'polypeptide(L)'
;MISNPISNQGSQWRGKLKIDILKCVELTVYYGLAIRRNGNSVEKIKKAIQSTMFHKSSTDEEPNHDKCPPGQESCCSWQRAKATESLKNYKHRPPLHSDVVDAIPPIYESLTEKNIAEKLRWIHAEFERQFDQCDLADCSESPSQWCSYC
;
A
#
# COMPACT_ATOMS: atom_id res chain seq x y z
N MET A 1 34.65 31.15 27.95
CA MET A 1 34.43 29.77 27.47
C MET A 1 32.96 29.64 27.14
N ILE A 2 32.57 29.70 25.85
CA ILE A 2 31.18 29.47 25.43
C ILE A 2 31.22 28.31 24.46
N SER A 3 30.95 27.10 24.96
CA SER A 3 30.71 25.92 24.15
C SER A 3 29.24 25.90 23.75
N ASN A 4 28.92 26.27 22.51
CA ASN A 4 27.61 25.98 21.94
C ASN A 4 27.66 24.55 21.36
N PRO A 5 26.77 23.63 21.77
CA PRO A 5 26.70 22.31 21.17
C PRO A 5 26.05 22.44 19.79
N ILE A 6 26.79 22.06 18.75
CA ILE A 6 26.26 21.91 17.39
C ILE A 6 25.20 20.82 17.46
N SER A 7 23.93 21.21 17.38
CA SER A 7 22.80 20.31 17.44
C SER A 7 22.88 19.26 16.32
N ASN A 8 22.83 17.98 16.69
CA ASN A 8 22.93 16.80 15.81
C ASN A 8 21.69 16.61 14.89
N GLN A 9 21.05 17.70 14.48
CA GLN A 9 19.81 17.64 13.70
C GLN A 9 20.06 17.11 12.27
N GLY A 10 21.22 17.41 11.68
CA GLY A 10 21.52 17.02 10.30
C GLY A 10 21.50 15.50 10.03
N SER A 11 21.87 14.68 11.01
CA SER A 11 21.86 13.21 10.88
C SER A 11 20.44 12.63 11.03
N GLN A 12 19.64 13.21 11.92
CA GLN A 12 18.24 12.85 12.17
C GLN A 12 17.36 13.10 10.93
N TRP A 13 17.52 14.25 10.27
CA TRP A 13 16.76 14.58 9.06
C TRP A 13 17.12 13.69 7.86
N ARG A 14 18.40 13.27 7.73
CA ARG A 14 18.83 12.35 6.67
C ARG A 14 18.24 10.95 6.83
N GLY A 15 18.10 10.45 8.06
CA GLY A 15 17.43 9.19 8.35
C GLY A 15 15.93 9.25 8.05
N LYS A 16 15.25 10.33 8.45
CA LYS A 16 13.81 10.56 8.23
C LYS A 16 13.45 10.62 6.75
N LEU A 17 14.19 11.42 5.95
CA LEU A 17 13.94 11.57 4.51
C LEU A 17 14.09 10.24 3.74
N LYS A 18 15.05 9.39 4.13
CA LYS A 18 15.24 8.07 3.50
C LYS A 18 14.06 7.14 3.77
N ILE A 19 13.53 7.15 5.00
CA ILE A 19 12.37 6.34 5.40
C ILE A 19 11.11 6.80 4.65
N ASP A 20 10.89 8.11 4.54
CA ASP A 20 9.71 8.66 3.86
C ASP A 20 9.74 8.40 2.35
N ILE A 21 10.90 8.47 1.70
CA ILE A 21 11.07 8.09 0.28
C ILE A 21 10.74 6.60 0.07
N LEU A 22 11.25 5.71 0.94
CA LEU A 22 10.96 4.27 0.83
C LEU A 22 9.46 3.98 0.98
N LYS A 23 8.79 4.67 1.89
CA LYS A 23 7.34 4.58 2.07
C LYS A 23 6.57 5.10 0.86
N CYS A 24 7.04 6.16 0.21
CA CYS A 24 6.45 6.65 -1.04
C CYS A 24 6.63 5.65 -2.20
N VAL A 25 7.79 5.02 -2.33
CA VAL A 25 8.03 3.95 -3.32
C VAL A 25 7.11 2.76 -3.05
N GLU A 26 6.88 2.41 -1.79
CA GLU A 26 5.94 1.36 -1.44
C GLU A 26 4.49 1.72 -1.86
N LEU A 27 4.06 2.97 -1.66
CA LEU A 27 2.75 3.45 -2.08
C LEU A 27 2.52 3.35 -3.60
N THR A 28 3.54 3.61 -4.43
CA THR A 28 3.41 3.47 -5.90
C THR A 28 3.23 2.01 -6.33
N VAL A 29 3.88 1.06 -5.63
CA VAL A 29 3.68 -0.38 -5.84
C VAL A 29 2.24 -0.79 -5.52
N TYR A 30 1.70 -0.31 -4.38
CA TYR A 30 0.30 -0.58 -4.02
C TYR A 30 -0.70 0.02 -4.99
N TYR A 31 -0.43 1.23 -5.49
CA TYR A 31 -1.27 1.85 -6.51
C TYR A 31 -1.30 1.01 -7.80
N GLY A 32 -0.14 0.52 -8.25
CA GLY A 32 -0.07 -0.40 -9.39
C GLY A 32 -0.83 -1.71 -9.16
N LEU A 33 -0.74 -2.30 -7.96
CA LEU A 33 -1.49 -3.50 -7.58
C LEU A 33 -3.01 -3.25 -7.56
N ALA A 34 -3.44 -2.08 -7.08
CA ALA A 34 -4.84 -1.70 -7.04
C ALA A 34 -5.45 -1.68 -8.46
N ILE A 35 -4.74 -1.11 -9.43
CA ILE A 35 -5.16 -1.10 -10.83
C ILE A 35 -5.20 -2.52 -11.40
N ARG A 36 -4.12 -3.30 -11.27
CA ARG A 36 -4.04 -4.65 -11.87
C ARG A 36 -5.14 -5.59 -11.36
N ARG A 37 -5.37 -5.59 -10.04
CA ARG A 37 -6.38 -6.48 -9.43
C ARG A 37 -7.82 -6.03 -9.66
N ASN A 38 -8.03 -4.78 -10.03
CA ASN A 38 -9.37 -4.17 -10.10
C ASN A 38 -9.62 -3.39 -11.39
N GLY A 39 -8.89 -3.69 -12.47
CA GLY A 39 -8.94 -2.97 -13.75
C GLY A 39 -10.31 -2.97 -14.44
N ASN A 40 -11.29 -3.70 -13.90
CA ASN A 40 -12.67 -3.69 -14.36
C ASN A 40 -13.60 -2.74 -13.57
N SER A 41 -13.17 -2.16 -12.45
CA SER A 41 -14.00 -1.24 -11.64
C SER A 41 -13.17 -0.15 -10.96
N VAL A 42 -13.49 1.10 -11.29
CA VAL A 42 -12.87 2.28 -10.69
C VAL A 42 -13.16 2.35 -9.19
N GLU A 43 -14.36 1.96 -8.78
CA GLU A 43 -14.79 1.91 -7.39
C GLU A 43 -13.94 0.92 -6.58
N LYS A 44 -13.63 -0.25 -7.17
CA LYS A 44 -12.75 -1.24 -6.53
C LYS A 44 -11.31 -0.73 -6.44
N ILE A 45 -10.80 -0.04 -7.46
CA ILE A 45 -9.49 0.64 -7.40
C ILE A 45 -9.46 1.66 -6.26
N LYS A 46 -10.48 2.54 -6.17
CA LYS A 46 -10.60 3.54 -5.10
C LYS A 46 -10.63 2.90 -3.71
N LYS A 47 -11.41 1.82 -3.53
CA LYS A 47 -11.48 1.08 -2.26
C LYS A 47 -10.13 0.45 -1.89
N ALA A 48 -9.43 -0.14 -2.86
CA ALA A 48 -8.11 -0.73 -2.64
C ALA A 48 -7.09 0.32 -2.20
N ILE A 49 -7.05 1.47 -2.88
CA ILE A 49 -6.18 2.59 -2.51
C ILE A 49 -6.49 3.11 -1.10
N GLN A 50 -7.78 3.32 -0.79
CA GLN A 50 -8.18 3.71 0.55
C GLN A 50 -7.70 2.67 1.59
N SER A 51 -7.91 1.38 1.33
CA SER A 51 -7.46 0.30 2.21
C SER A 51 -5.95 0.39 2.49
N THR A 52 -5.13 0.65 1.46
CA THR A 52 -3.69 0.89 1.64
C THR A 52 -3.40 2.09 2.53
N MET A 53 -4.11 3.21 2.36
CA MET A 53 -3.89 4.42 3.19
C MET A 53 -4.19 4.15 4.67
N PHE A 54 -5.38 3.59 4.96
CA PHE A 54 -5.78 3.24 6.34
C PHE A 54 -4.81 2.20 6.96
N HIS A 55 -4.38 1.22 6.17
CA HIS A 55 -3.40 0.22 6.60
C HIS A 55 -2.05 0.85 6.97
N LYS A 56 -1.54 1.77 6.14
CA LYS A 56 -0.23 2.39 6.32
C LYS A 56 -0.21 3.54 7.34
N SER A 57 -1.38 4.09 7.69
CA SER A 57 -1.54 5.06 8.78
C SER A 57 -1.88 4.42 10.13
N SER A 58 -2.14 3.10 10.17
CA SER A 58 -2.53 2.38 11.39
C SER A 58 -1.43 2.37 12.45
N THR A 59 -1.82 2.50 13.71
CA THR A 59 -0.93 2.42 14.88
C THR A 59 -1.43 1.38 15.88
N ASP A 60 -0.62 1.08 16.91
CA ASP A 60 -1.04 0.19 18.01
C ASP A 60 -2.23 0.79 18.77
N GLU A 61 -2.28 2.13 18.91
CA GLU A 61 -3.35 2.86 19.57
C GLU A 61 -4.60 3.02 18.69
N GLU A 62 -4.40 3.17 17.38
CA GLU A 62 -5.48 3.38 16.40
C GLU A 62 -5.33 2.40 15.21
N PRO A 63 -5.73 1.13 15.40
CA PRO A 63 -5.63 0.11 14.36
C PRO A 63 -6.74 0.27 13.32
N ASN A 64 -6.37 0.74 12.13
CA ASN A 64 -7.29 1.08 11.02
C ASN A 64 -7.31 -0.01 9.93
N HIS A 65 -7.74 -1.24 10.29
CA HIS A 65 -7.68 -2.41 9.39
C HIS A 65 -9.04 -2.90 8.88
N ASP A 66 -10.12 -2.16 9.13
CA ASP A 66 -11.48 -2.59 8.76
C ASP A 66 -11.71 -2.74 7.25
N LYS A 67 -10.89 -2.07 6.43
CA LYS A 67 -10.93 -2.18 4.96
C LYS A 67 -10.07 -3.32 4.42
N CYS A 68 -9.35 -4.04 5.28
CA CYS A 68 -8.58 -5.21 4.89
C CYS A 68 -9.46 -6.47 4.94
N PRO A 69 -9.21 -7.47 4.07
CA PRO A 69 -9.94 -8.74 4.16
C PRO A 69 -9.70 -9.39 5.54
N PRO A 70 -10.75 -9.88 6.23
CA PRO A 70 -10.59 -10.57 7.50
C PRO A 70 -10.14 -12.03 7.31
N GLY A 71 -9.70 -12.68 8.39
CA GLY A 71 -9.43 -14.12 8.44
C GLY A 71 -7.96 -14.49 8.54
N GLN A 72 -7.70 -15.77 8.81
CA GLN A 72 -6.34 -16.31 8.99
C GLN A 72 -5.54 -16.30 7.68
N GLU A 73 -6.22 -16.43 6.55
CA GLU A 73 -5.65 -16.33 5.21
C GLU A 73 -5.54 -14.88 4.70
N SER A 74 -5.81 -13.89 5.55
CA SER A 74 -5.66 -12.48 5.18
C SER A 74 -4.21 -12.13 4.92
N CYS A 75 -3.97 -11.35 3.85
CA CYS A 75 -2.68 -10.70 3.63
C CYS A 75 -2.36 -9.63 4.67
N CYS A 76 -3.38 -9.03 5.28
CA CYS A 76 -3.19 -8.09 6.36
C CYS A 76 -2.74 -8.83 7.63
N SER A 77 -1.50 -8.60 8.04
CA SER A 77 -0.91 -9.24 9.22
C SER A 77 -1.69 -8.95 10.51
N TRP A 78 -2.31 -7.76 10.63
CA TRP A 78 -3.17 -7.43 11.77
C TRP A 78 -4.46 -8.23 11.75
N GLN A 79 -5.14 -8.34 10.60
CA GLN A 79 -6.37 -9.15 10.48
C GLN A 79 -6.10 -10.64 10.72
N ARG A 80 -4.95 -11.12 10.25
CA ARG A 80 -4.47 -12.47 10.54
C ARG A 80 -4.23 -12.66 12.04
N ALA A 81 -3.52 -11.74 12.69
CA ALA A 81 -3.29 -11.78 14.12
C ALA A 81 -4.59 -11.74 14.94
N LYS A 82 -5.58 -10.95 14.49
CA LYS A 82 -6.93 -10.93 15.05
C LYS A 82 -7.63 -12.29 14.92
N ALA A 83 -7.54 -12.92 13.76
CA ALA A 83 -8.17 -14.21 13.50
C ALA A 83 -7.46 -15.41 14.16
N THR A 84 -6.18 -15.26 14.54
CA THR A 84 -5.40 -16.28 15.28
C THR A 84 -5.23 -15.96 16.76
N GLU A 85 -5.99 -15.00 17.30
CA GLU A 85 -5.95 -14.59 18.72
C GLU A 85 -4.56 -14.14 19.22
N SER A 86 -3.72 -13.59 18.33
CA SER A 86 -2.32 -13.21 18.62
C SER A 86 -2.09 -11.68 18.67
N LEU A 87 -3.16 -10.87 18.67
CA LEU A 87 -3.08 -9.40 18.72
C LEU A 87 -2.27 -8.86 19.90
N LYS A 88 -2.26 -9.56 21.04
CA LYS A 88 -1.49 -9.15 22.22
C LYS A 88 0.01 -8.97 21.93
N ASN A 89 0.54 -9.74 20.98
CA ASN A 89 1.95 -9.72 20.58
C ASN A 89 2.17 -8.97 19.27
N TYR A 90 1.11 -8.43 18.66
CA TYR A 90 1.22 -7.69 17.41
C TYR A 90 1.83 -6.32 17.65
N LYS A 91 2.68 -5.88 16.72
CA LYS A 91 3.26 -4.54 16.70
C LYS A 91 3.15 -3.94 15.31
N HIS A 92 2.58 -2.75 15.24
CA HIS A 92 2.53 -2.01 14.00
C HIS A 92 3.92 -1.58 13.56
N ARG A 93 4.12 -1.57 12.24
CA ARG A 93 5.26 -0.86 11.65
C ARG A 93 5.06 0.64 11.87
N PRO A 94 6.13 1.44 11.91
CA PRO A 94 5.99 2.90 12.05
C PRO A 94 5.07 3.47 10.94
N PRO A 95 4.00 4.20 11.30
CA PRO A 95 3.01 4.68 10.35
C PRO A 95 3.61 5.67 9.36
N LEU A 96 2.90 5.94 8.26
CA LEU A 96 3.22 7.06 7.36
C LEU A 96 3.26 8.37 8.15
N HIS A 97 4.14 9.29 7.73
CA HIS A 97 4.15 10.64 8.28
C HIS A 97 2.83 11.34 7.92
N SER A 98 2.29 12.16 8.83
CA SER A 98 1.03 12.88 8.63
C SER A 98 1.00 13.64 7.30
N ASP A 99 2.09 14.36 6.99
CA ASP A 99 2.19 15.13 5.74
C ASP A 99 1.99 14.26 4.48
N VAL A 100 2.41 12.99 4.51
CA VAL A 100 2.20 12.04 3.41
C VAL A 100 0.75 11.55 3.38
N VAL A 101 0.19 11.26 4.56
CA VAL A 101 -1.22 10.86 4.69
C VAL A 101 -2.16 11.94 4.18
N ASP A 102 -1.80 13.22 4.36
CA ASP A 102 -2.59 14.36 3.92
C ASP A 102 -2.37 14.71 2.44
N ALA A 103 -1.14 14.59 1.93
CA ALA A 103 -0.80 14.99 0.56
C ALA A 103 -1.19 13.97 -0.52
N ILE A 104 -1.23 12.67 -0.18
CA ILE A 104 -1.43 11.59 -1.16
C ILE A 104 -2.90 11.40 -1.60
N PRO A 105 -3.92 11.49 -0.73
CA PRO A 105 -5.33 11.32 -1.13
C PRO A 105 -5.77 12.16 -2.33
N PRO A 106 -5.51 13.48 -2.43
CA PRO A 106 -5.91 14.26 -3.60
C PRO A 106 -5.21 13.82 -4.88
N ILE A 107 -3.95 13.35 -4.79
CA ILE A 107 -3.23 12.80 -5.94
C ILE A 107 -3.95 11.55 -6.44
N TYR A 108 -4.31 10.62 -5.55
CA TYR A 108 -5.05 9.42 -5.92
C TYR A 108 -6.46 9.69 -6.42
N GLU A 109 -7.14 10.69 -5.88
CA GLU A 109 -8.43 11.12 -6.41
C GLU A 109 -8.29 11.60 -7.86
N SER A 110 -7.30 12.45 -8.15
CA SER A 110 -7.03 12.88 -9.54
C SER A 110 -6.69 11.69 -10.46
N LEU A 111 -5.88 10.75 -9.97
CA LEU A 111 -5.48 9.56 -10.72
C LEU A 111 -6.61 8.53 -10.90
N THR A 112 -7.74 8.71 -10.21
CA THR A 112 -8.95 7.89 -10.36
C THR A 112 -10.11 8.69 -10.94
N GLU A 113 -9.85 9.87 -11.49
CA GLU A 113 -10.78 10.59 -12.36
C GLU A 113 -11.12 9.75 -13.59
N LYS A 114 -12.35 9.91 -14.09
CA LYS A 114 -12.94 9.03 -15.10
C LYS A 114 -12.05 8.89 -16.35
N ASN A 115 -11.49 9.99 -16.84
CA ASN A 115 -10.61 10.05 -18.00
C ASN A 115 -9.29 9.27 -17.82
N ILE A 116 -8.69 9.31 -16.64
CA ILE A 116 -7.43 8.61 -16.32
C ILE A 116 -7.73 7.16 -16.02
N ALA A 117 -8.78 6.89 -15.26
CA ALA A 117 -9.22 5.54 -14.95
C ALA A 117 -9.55 4.76 -16.23
N GLU A 118 -10.30 5.33 -17.17
CA GLU A 118 -10.57 4.70 -18.48
C GLU A 118 -9.29 4.40 -19.27
N LYS A 119 -8.30 5.30 -19.28
CA LYS A 119 -6.99 5.06 -19.91
C LYS A 119 -6.23 3.92 -19.24
N LEU A 120 -6.17 3.89 -17.91
CA LEU A 120 -5.49 2.83 -17.16
C LEU A 120 -6.17 1.48 -17.38
N ARG A 121 -7.51 1.45 -17.46
CA ARG A 121 -8.28 0.26 -17.82
C ARG A 121 -7.96 -0.23 -19.23
N TRP A 122 -7.85 0.69 -20.19
CA TRP A 122 -7.49 0.34 -21.57
C TRP A 122 -6.06 -0.23 -21.64
N ILE A 123 -5.07 0.41 -21.00
CA ILE A 123 -3.69 -0.08 -20.94
C ILE A 123 -3.65 -1.48 -20.30
N HIS A 124 -4.38 -1.69 -19.21
CA HIS A 124 -4.46 -2.99 -18.56
C HIS A 124 -5.06 -4.05 -19.49
N ALA A 125 -6.20 -3.77 -20.13
CA ALA A 125 -6.83 -4.70 -21.05
C ALA A 125 -5.95 -5.01 -22.27
N GLU A 126 -5.17 -4.04 -22.74
CA GLU A 126 -4.20 -4.24 -23.82
C GLU A 126 -3.05 -5.15 -23.37
N PHE A 127 -2.52 -4.94 -22.16
CA PHE A 127 -1.49 -5.78 -21.58
C PHE A 127 -1.98 -7.23 -21.43
N GLU A 128 -3.14 -7.46 -20.82
CA GLU A 128 -3.70 -8.82 -20.68
C GLU A 128 -3.88 -9.52 -22.04
N ARG A 129 -4.35 -8.82 -23.08
CA ARG A 129 -4.45 -9.41 -24.44
C ARG A 129 -3.11 -9.82 -25.04
N GLN A 130 -2.03 -9.12 -24.69
CA GLN A 130 -0.68 -9.48 -25.13
C GLN A 130 -0.13 -10.70 -24.37
N PHE A 131 -0.52 -10.88 -23.11
CA PHE A 131 -0.14 -12.05 -22.31
C PHE A 131 -0.96 -13.31 -22.67
N ASP A 132 -2.24 -13.17 -22.99
CA ASP A 132 -3.09 -14.26 -23.48
C ASP A 132 -2.63 -14.81 -24.85
N GLN A 133 -1.80 -14.07 -25.60
CA GLN A 133 -1.16 -14.54 -26.84
C GLN A 133 0.12 -15.35 -26.59
N CYS A 134 0.62 -15.41 -25.35
CA CYS A 134 1.70 -16.29 -24.96
C CYS A 134 1.12 -17.53 -24.28
N ASP A 135 0.87 -18.59 -25.06
CA ASP A 135 0.64 -19.94 -24.51
C ASP A 135 1.83 -20.36 -23.64
N LEU A 136 1.72 -20.15 -22.32
CA LEU A 136 2.61 -20.76 -21.34
C LEU A 136 1.76 -21.43 -20.26
N ALA A 137 1.62 -22.73 -20.42
CA ALA A 137 1.03 -23.69 -19.51
C ALA A 137 1.81 -23.86 -18.18
N ASP A 138 2.26 -22.76 -17.57
CA ASP A 138 2.98 -22.80 -16.27
C ASP A 138 2.67 -21.62 -15.35
N CYS A 139 1.40 -21.20 -15.29
CA CYS A 139 0.91 -20.37 -14.18
C CYS A 139 0.12 -21.23 -13.20
N SER A 140 0.78 -22.28 -12.69
CA SER A 140 0.29 -23.09 -11.56
C SER A 140 0.79 -22.58 -10.20
N GLU A 141 1.45 -21.43 -10.16
CA GLU A 141 1.85 -20.83 -8.88
C GLU A 141 0.65 -20.18 -8.18
N SER A 142 0.25 -20.85 -7.11
CA SER A 142 -0.93 -20.55 -6.31
C SER A 142 -1.04 -19.07 -5.88
N PRO A 143 -2.27 -18.53 -5.74
CA PRO A 143 -2.52 -17.17 -5.22
C PRO A 143 -1.90 -16.87 -3.84
N SER A 144 -1.34 -17.87 -3.16
CA SER A 144 -0.75 -17.77 -1.83
C SER A 144 0.58 -16.99 -1.77
N GLN A 145 1.34 -16.88 -2.87
CA GLN A 145 2.58 -16.07 -2.90
C GLN A 145 2.33 -14.56 -2.99
N TRP A 146 1.11 -14.14 -3.34
CA TRP A 146 0.72 -12.73 -3.49
C TRP A 146 0.39 -12.03 -2.16
N CYS A 147 0.50 -12.78 -1.06
CA CYS A 147 0.34 -12.36 0.32
C CYS A 147 1.56 -11.57 0.87
N SER A 148 2.66 -11.53 0.12
CA SER A 148 3.96 -10.99 0.56
C SER A 148 4.03 -9.46 0.64
N TYR A 149 3.05 -8.75 0.09
CA TYR A 149 3.05 -7.29 0.02
C TYR A 149 1.85 -6.69 0.77
N CYS A 150 1.88 -6.84 2.10
CA CYS A 150 1.24 -5.95 3.07
C CYS A 150 2.32 -5.29 3.95
#